data_AF-A0A7X7MAZ5-F1
#
_entry.id   AF-A0A7X7MAZ5-F1
#
_cell.length_a   1.000
_cell.length_b   1.000
_cell.length_c   1.000
_cell.angle_alpha   90.00
_cell.angle_beta   90.00
_cell.angle_gamma   90.00
#
_symmetry.space_group_name_H-M   'P 1'
#
loop_
_entity.id
_entity.type
_entity.pdbx_description
1 polymer ?
#
loop_
_entity_poly.entity_id
_entity_poly.type
_entity_poly.pdbx_seq_one_letter_code
_entity_poly.pdbx_strand_id
1 'polypeptide(L)'
;MYVVREIQQEISAAASQFPVVVVTGARQTGKSTLLQHLFPDAEYMTLDDPLTRQAAREDPRTFLTRAPRLVIDEIQHLPELLPHVKIAVDADRRANGRFLLTGSQVFPLMAGLGESLAGRAAVYRLHPFSCAELGWQPVTAPDCFRRLFTGFYPEIAVHGADRNRFFASYVQTYLERDIRL
;
A
#
# COMPACT_ATOMS: atom_id res chain seq x y z
N MET A 1 10.53 -11.79 -9.51
CA MET A 1 9.95 -12.89 -8.72
C MET A 1 9.08 -12.27 -7.65
N TYR A 2 7.85 -12.74 -7.47
CA TYR A 2 6.98 -12.30 -6.36
C TYR A 2 7.23 -13.18 -5.14
N VAL A 3 7.31 -12.58 -3.96
CA VAL A 3 7.39 -13.29 -2.68
C VAL A 3 6.01 -13.26 -2.05
N VAL A 4 5.46 -14.46 -1.79
CA VAL A 4 4.16 -14.66 -1.14
C VAL A 4 4.15 -13.95 0.20
N ARG A 5 3.11 -13.13 0.43
CA ARG A 5 2.98 -12.35 1.66
C ARG A 5 2.07 -13.07 2.64
N GLU A 6 2.45 -13.18 3.91
CA GLU A 6 1.60 -13.85 4.92
C GLU A 6 0.24 -13.16 5.06
N ILE A 7 0.22 -11.82 4.95
CA ILE A 7 -0.99 -11.00 5.06
C ILE A 7 -1.95 -11.12 3.85
N GLN A 8 -1.55 -11.80 2.77
CA GLN A 8 -2.31 -11.80 1.52
C GLN A 8 -3.70 -12.43 1.66
N GLN A 9 -3.83 -13.49 2.47
CA GLN A 9 -5.09 -14.19 2.70
C GLN A 9 -6.10 -13.28 3.40
N GLU A 10 -5.63 -12.53 4.41
CA GLU A 10 -6.45 -11.56 5.14
C GLU A 10 -6.91 -10.41 4.23
N ILE A 11 -6.03 -9.89 3.36
CA ILE A 11 -6.38 -8.84 2.41
C ILE A 11 -7.43 -9.33 1.40
N SER A 12 -7.27 -10.55 0.86
CA SER A 12 -8.26 -11.15 -0.04
C SER A 12 -9.61 -11.39 0.66
N ALA A 13 -9.60 -11.88 1.91
CA ALA A 13 -10.81 -12.05 2.70
C ALA A 13 -11.50 -10.70 2.95
N ALA A 14 -10.76 -9.67 3.34
CA ALA A 14 -11.30 -8.32 3.54
C ALA A 14 -11.89 -7.73 2.26
N ALA A 15 -11.25 -7.92 1.11
CA ALA A 15 -11.78 -7.46 -0.18
C ALA A 15 -13.08 -8.17 -0.56
N SER A 16 -13.40 -9.33 0.02
CA SER A 16 -14.69 -9.99 -0.18
C SER A 16 -15.81 -9.45 0.72
N GLN A 17 -15.45 -8.68 1.76
CA GLN A 17 -16.36 -8.23 2.83
C GLN A 17 -16.53 -6.71 2.90
N PHE A 18 -15.52 -5.95 2.49
CA PHE A 18 -15.48 -4.50 2.55
C PHE A 18 -15.39 -3.90 1.15
N PRO A 19 -16.11 -2.80 0.87
CA PRO A 19 -16.01 -2.09 -0.40
C PRO A 19 -14.65 -1.40 -0.61
N VAL A 20 -13.95 -1.08 0.48
CA VAL A 20 -12.61 -0.49 0.44
C VAL A 20 -11.63 -1.32 1.26
N VAL A 21 -10.47 -1.60 0.69
CA VAL A 21 -9.31 -2.14 1.41
C VAL A 21 -8.16 -1.16 1.29
N VAL A 22 -7.52 -0.83 2.40
CA VAL A 22 -6.38 0.08 2.45
C VAL A 22 -5.15 -0.67 2.91
N VAL A 23 -4.08 -0.66 2.11
CA VAL A 23 -2.78 -1.22 2.46
C VAL A 23 -1.79 -0.09 2.69
N THR A 24 -1.45 0.14 3.94
CA THR A 24 -0.47 1.16 4.36
C THR A 24 0.88 0.55 4.66
N GLY A 25 1.92 1.37 4.80
CA GLY A 25 3.24 0.89 5.20
C GLY A 25 4.36 1.71 4.59
N ALA A 26 5.59 1.52 5.08
CA ALA A 26 6.74 2.28 4.63
C ALA A 26 6.92 2.22 3.10
N ARG A 27 7.63 3.20 2.53
CA ARG A 27 8.01 3.15 1.12
C ARG A 27 8.83 1.88 0.87
N GLN A 28 8.71 1.33 -0.33
CA GLN A 28 9.44 0.14 -0.76
C GLN A 28 9.13 -1.16 0.01
N THR A 29 8.00 -1.26 0.73
CA THR A 29 7.56 -2.54 1.35
C THR A 29 6.78 -3.47 0.41
N GLY A 30 6.51 -3.04 -0.83
CA GLY A 30 5.82 -3.84 -1.85
C GLY A 30 4.29 -3.75 -1.84
N LYS A 31 3.70 -2.63 -1.36
CA LYS A 31 2.25 -2.43 -1.26
C LYS A 31 1.54 -2.57 -2.61
N SER A 32 1.97 -1.79 -3.61
CA SER A 32 1.41 -1.79 -4.95
C SER A 32 1.61 -3.14 -5.64
N THR A 33 2.78 -3.77 -5.45
CA THR A 33 3.08 -5.11 -5.95
C THR A 33 2.14 -6.16 -5.36
N LEU A 34 1.85 -6.10 -4.05
CA LEU A 34 0.92 -7.00 -3.39
C LEU A 34 -0.50 -6.87 -3.96
N LEU A 35 -1.02 -5.64 -4.08
CA LEU A 35 -2.38 -5.44 -4.58
C LEU A 35 -2.53 -5.82 -6.06
N GLN A 36 -1.57 -5.45 -6.92
CA GLN A 36 -1.59 -5.86 -8.32
C GLN A 36 -1.47 -7.38 -8.49
N HIS A 37 -0.74 -8.06 -7.58
CA HIS A 37 -0.66 -9.52 -7.60
C HIS A 37 -1.97 -10.19 -7.20
N LEU A 38 -2.63 -9.70 -6.13
CA LEU A 38 -3.88 -10.30 -5.63
C LEU A 38 -5.09 -10.00 -6.49
N PHE A 39 -5.09 -8.87 -7.19
CA PHE A 39 -6.21 -8.38 -7.98
C PHE A 39 -5.75 -8.02 -9.40
N PRO A 40 -5.30 -9.00 -10.20
CA PRO A 40 -4.77 -8.77 -11.55
C PRO A 40 -5.84 -8.25 -12.54
N ASP A 41 -7.12 -8.37 -12.18
CA ASP A 41 -8.28 -7.86 -12.89
C ASP A 41 -8.59 -6.37 -12.59
N ALA A 42 -7.96 -5.80 -11.56
CA ALA A 42 -8.14 -4.42 -11.18
C ALA A 42 -7.36 -3.47 -12.10
N GLU A 43 -7.95 -2.33 -12.45
CA GLU A 43 -7.20 -1.27 -13.12
C GLU A 43 -6.31 -0.55 -12.09
N TYR A 44 -5.01 -0.47 -12.38
CA TYR A 44 -4.01 0.17 -11.53
C TYR A 44 -3.80 1.63 -11.92
N MET A 45 -3.99 2.53 -10.96
CA MET A 45 -3.81 3.97 -11.12
C MET A 45 -2.89 4.48 -10.01
N THR A 46 -1.83 5.22 -10.37
CA THR A 46 -0.91 5.81 -9.40
C THR A 46 -1.08 7.31 -9.29
N LEU A 47 -1.21 7.83 -8.07
CA LEU A 47 -1.30 9.27 -7.81
C LEU A 47 0.07 9.93 -7.62
N ASP A 48 1.16 9.15 -7.72
CA ASP A 48 2.50 9.69 -7.92
C ASP A 48 2.64 10.34 -9.31
N ASP A 49 1.91 9.83 -10.32
CA ASP A 49 1.87 10.44 -11.65
C ASP A 49 1.06 11.75 -11.62
N PRO A 50 1.66 12.91 -11.92
CA PRO A 50 0.98 14.19 -11.90
C PRO A 50 -0.24 14.26 -12.82
N LEU A 51 -0.20 13.60 -13.99
CA LEU A 51 -1.30 13.62 -14.95
C LEU A 51 -2.49 12.81 -14.45
N THR A 52 -2.24 11.60 -13.95
CA THR A 52 -3.26 10.77 -13.30
C THR A 52 -3.90 11.49 -12.12
N ARG A 53 -3.07 12.11 -11.26
CA ARG A 53 -3.55 12.87 -10.10
C ARG A 53 -4.38 14.09 -10.51
N GLN A 54 -3.97 14.80 -11.55
CA GLN A 54 -4.73 15.94 -12.08
C GLN A 54 -6.08 15.49 -12.62
N ALA A 55 -6.13 14.44 -13.44
CA ALA A 55 -7.37 13.89 -13.98
C ALA A 55 -8.33 13.45 -12.86
N ALA A 56 -7.81 12.78 -11.81
CA ALA A 56 -8.59 12.38 -10.65
C ALA A 56 -9.15 13.57 -9.85
N ARG A 57 -8.42 14.69 -9.81
CA ARG A 57 -8.85 15.92 -9.14
C ARG A 57 -9.90 16.68 -9.95
N GLU A 58 -9.74 16.76 -11.26
CA GLU A 58 -10.64 17.50 -12.15
C GLU A 58 -12.00 16.81 -12.30
N ASP A 59 -12.02 15.49 -12.48
CA ASP A 59 -13.25 14.70 -12.55
C ASP A 59 -13.15 13.40 -11.72
N PRO A 60 -13.31 13.51 -10.39
CA PRO A 60 -13.22 12.35 -9.49
C PRO A 60 -14.31 11.31 -9.76
N ARG A 61 -15.47 11.70 -10.31
CA ARG A 61 -16.55 10.75 -10.58
C ARG A 61 -16.17 9.84 -11.73
N THR A 62 -15.77 10.41 -12.87
CA THR A 62 -15.32 9.63 -14.02
C THR A 62 -14.11 8.78 -13.67
N PHE A 63 -13.17 9.33 -12.90
CA PHE A 63 -12.01 8.58 -12.41
C PHE A 63 -12.41 7.34 -11.60
N LEU A 64 -13.38 7.44 -10.68
CA LEU A 64 -13.80 6.33 -9.81
C LEU A 64 -14.76 5.33 -10.47
N THR A 65 -15.29 5.64 -11.66
CA THR A 65 -16.21 4.77 -12.42
C THR A 65 -15.57 4.13 -13.65
N ARG A 66 -14.30 4.42 -13.94
CA ARG A 66 -13.60 3.92 -15.12
C ARG A 66 -13.46 2.39 -15.18
N ALA A 67 -13.44 1.74 -14.02
CA ALA A 67 -13.36 0.29 -13.89
C ALA A 67 -14.23 -0.21 -12.72
N PRO A 68 -14.69 -1.47 -12.75
CA PRO A 68 -15.40 -2.10 -11.64
C PRO A 68 -14.56 -2.21 -10.36
N ARG A 69 -13.24 -2.33 -10.50
CA ARG A 69 -12.28 -2.46 -9.41
C ARG A 69 -11.04 -1.64 -9.73
N LEU A 70 -10.60 -0.83 -8.77
CA LEU A 70 -9.47 0.09 -8.91
C LEU A 70 -8.45 -0.14 -7.80
N VAL A 71 -7.18 -0.30 -8.19
CA VAL A 71 -6.05 -0.08 -7.30
C VAL A 71 -5.62 1.37 -7.44
N ILE A 72 -5.75 2.17 -6.37
CA ILE A 72 -5.35 3.57 -6.33
C ILE A 72 -4.13 3.69 -5.42
N ASP A 73 -2.98 3.89 -6.03
CA ASP A 73 -1.68 3.92 -5.36
C ASP A 73 -1.36 5.31 -4.81
N GLU A 74 -0.78 5.34 -3.61
CA GLU A 74 -0.31 6.54 -2.90
C GLU A 74 -1.43 7.60 -2.71
N ILE A 75 -2.58 7.17 -2.19
CA ILE A 75 -3.78 7.98 -1.98
C ILE A 75 -3.56 9.24 -1.13
N GLN A 76 -2.51 9.28 -0.30
CA GLN A 76 -2.13 10.48 0.44
C GLN A 76 -1.70 11.65 -0.47
N HIS A 77 -1.44 11.42 -1.75
CA HIS A 77 -1.18 12.49 -2.71
C HIS A 77 -2.44 13.21 -3.19
N LEU A 78 -3.62 12.64 -2.95
CA LEU A 78 -4.92 13.24 -3.27
C LEU A 78 -5.96 12.88 -2.18
N PRO A 79 -5.77 13.29 -0.91
CA PRO A 79 -6.68 12.96 0.18
C PRO A 79 -8.11 13.49 -0.07
N GLU A 80 -8.26 14.56 -0.84
CA GLU A 80 -9.55 15.11 -1.27
C GLU A 80 -10.38 14.14 -2.14
N LEU A 81 -9.79 13.05 -2.63
CA LEU A 81 -10.52 11.99 -3.34
C LEU A 81 -11.36 11.10 -2.40
N LEU A 82 -11.00 11.01 -1.10
CA LEU A 82 -11.66 10.11 -0.15
C LEU A 82 -13.17 10.38 0.05
N PRO A 83 -13.65 11.63 0.12
CA PRO A 83 -15.10 11.92 0.11
C PRO A 83 -15.81 11.41 -1.14
N HIS A 84 -15.16 11.43 -2.30
CA HIS A 84 -15.73 10.92 -3.55
C HIS A 84 -15.77 9.39 -3.56
N VAL A 85 -14.75 8.72 -3.02
CA VAL A 85 -14.77 7.27 -2.77
C VAL A 85 -15.94 6.91 -1.86
N LYS A 86 -16.13 7.65 -0.76
CA LYS A 86 -17.27 7.45 0.16
C LYS A 86 -18.61 7.52 -0.57
N ILE A 87 -18.82 8.55 -1.39
CA ILE A 87 -20.06 8.72 -2.17
C ILE A 87 -20.27 7.52 -3.11
N ALA A 88 -19.23 7.09 -3.83
CA ALA A 88 -19.31 5.95 -4.74
C ALA A 88 -19.63 4.62 -4.02
N VAL A 89 -19.07 4.42 -2.83
CA VAL A 89 -19.36 3.26 -1.97
C VAL A 89 -20.76 3.32 -1.39
N ASP A 90 -21.22 4.49 -0.93
CA ASP A 90 -22.56 4.65 -0.37
C ASP A 90 -23.65 4.41 -1.43
N ALA A 91 -23.36 4.65 -2.72
CA ALA A 91 -24.25 4.36 -3.84
C ALA A 91 -24.38 2.86 -4.16
N ASP A 92 -23.34 2.06 -3.90
CA ASP A 92 -23.37 0.60 -4.03
C ASP A 92 -22.51 -0.07 -2.95
N ARG A 93 -23.14 -0.34 -1.81
CA ARG A 93 -22.47 -0.93 -0.64
C ARG A 93 -22.15 -2.41 -0.80
N ARG A 94 -22.63 -3.08 -1.85
CA ARG A 94 -22.40 -4.51 -2.08
C ARG A 94 -21.21 -4.77 -3.00
N ALA A 95 -20.69 -3.74 -3.66
CA ALA A 95 -19.49 -3.82 -4.47
C ALA A 95 -18.22 -3.94 -3.59
N ASN A 96 -18.02 -5.13 -3.02
CA ASN A 96 -16.87 -5.43 -2.18
C ASN A 96 -15.56 -5.50 -2.99
N GLY A 97 -14.49 -4.97 -2.40
CA GLY A 97 -13.17 -4.89 -3.01
C GLY A 97 -13.15 -3.97 -4.23
N ARG A 98 -14.06 -2.99 -4.30
CA ARG A 98 -14.14 -2.03 -5.41
C ARG A 98 -12.96 -1.07 -5.42
N PHE A 99 -12.53 -0.60 -4.25
CA PHE A 99 -11.41 0.32 -4.12
C PHE A 99 -10.31 -0.28 -3.25
N LEU A 100 -9.12 -0.41 -3.83
CA LEU A 100 -7.94 -0.98 -3.20
C LEU A 100 -6.89 0.15 -3.11
N LEU A 101 -6.75 0.75 -1.94
CA LEU A 101 -5.95 1.95 -1.75
C LEU A 101 -4.58 1.58 -1.17
N THR A 102 -3.52 2.26 -1.58
CA THR A 102 -2.26 2.24 -0.84
C THR A 102 -1.90 3.61 -0.29
N GLY A 103 -1.03 3.63 0.72
CA GLY A 103 -0.31 4.86 1.05
C GLY A 103 0.89 4.66 1.96
N SER A 104 1.96 5.43 1.71
CA SER A 104 3.18 5.37 2.52
C SER A 104 3.09 6.19 3.82
N GLN A 105 2.29 7.26 3.82
CA GLN A 105 2.16 8.17 4.95
C GLN A 105 0.94 7.80 5.81
N VAL A 106 1.18 7.03 6.87
CA VAL A 106 0.11 6.45 7.69
C VAL A 106 -0.73 7.51 8.40
N PHE A 107 -0.12 8.55 9.00
CA PHE A 107 -0.88 9.49 9.84
C PHE A 107 -1.85 10.40 9.06
N PRO A 108 -1.45 11.11 7.99
CA PRO A 108 -2.39 11.92 7.21
C PRO A 108 -3.48 11.05 6.57
N LEU A 109 -3.10 9.84 6.13
CA LEU A 109 -4.04 8.88 5.57
C LEU A 109 -5.09 8.43 6.59
N MET A 110 -4.69 8.05 7.80
CA MET A 110 -5.64 7.61 8.83
C MET A 110 -6.62 8.72 9.23
N ALA A 111 -6.18 9.98 9.27
CA ALA A 111 -7.05 11.12 9.54
C ALA A 111 -8.17 11.23 8.48
N GLY A 112 -7.81 11.26 7.19
CA GLY A 112 -8.80 11.35 6.11
C GLY A 112 -9.71 10.12 6.01
N LEU A 113 -9.19 8.91 6.31
CA LEU A 113 -9.99 7.69 6.36
C LEU A 113 -11.01 7.70 7.49
N GLY A 114 -10.66 8.23 8.66
CA GLY A 114 -11.59 8.35 9.79
C GLY A 114 -12.80 9.24 9.45
N GLU A 115 -12.55 10.36 8.76
CA GLU A 115 -13.60 11.30 8.36
C GLU A 115 -14.49 10.75 7.24
N SER A 116 -13.89 10.08 6.24
CA SER A 116 -14.61 9.71 5.01
C SER A 116 -15.04 8.24 4.94
N LEU A 117 -14.26 7.30 5.48
CA LEU A 117 -14.42 5.86 5.22
C LEU A 117 -14.61 5.00 6.48
N ALA A 118 -14.91 5.61 7.64
CA ALA A 118 -15.25 4.88 8.85
C ALA A 118 -16.38 3.84 8.59
N GLY A 119 -16.12 2.60 9.02
CA GLY A 119 -17.02 1.45 8.83
C GLY A 119 -17.17 0.94 7.39
N ARG A 120 -16.42 1.48 6.43
CA ARG A 120 -16.46 1.09 5.00
C ARG A 120 -15.12 0.56 4.49
N ALA A 121 -14.04 0.81 5.21
CA ALA A 121 -12.70 0.39 4.86
C ALA A 121 -12.13 -0.61 5.87
N ALA A 122 -11.50 -1.66 5.36
CA ALA A 122 -10.57 -2.48 6.13
C ALA A 122 -9.15 -1.95 5.91
N VAL A 123 -8.40 -1.74 6.99
CA VAL A 123 -7.05 -1.14 6.93
C VAL A 123 -6.02 -2.16 7.40
N TYR A 124 -5.02 -2.39 6.56
CA TYR A 124 -3.91 -3.29 6.80
C TYR A 124 -2.58 -2.54 6.72
N ARG A 125 -1.61 -2.95 7.54
CA ARG A 125 -0.25 -2.41 7.50
C ARG A 125 0.71 -3.46 6.97
N LEU A 126 1.35 -3.16 5.84
CA LEU A 126 2.36 -3.98 5.22
C LEU A 126 3.75 -3.57 5.71
N HIS A 127 4.37 -4.48 6.45
CA HIS A 127 5.75 -4.36 6.89
C HIS A 127 6.73 -4.84 5.79
N PRO A 128 8.04 -4.60 5.93
CA PRO A 128 9.06 -5.38 5.23
C PRO A 128 8.88 -6.89 5.49
N PHE A 129 9.64 -7.72 4.77
CA PHE A 129 9.44 -9.16 4.85
C PHE A 129 9.64 -9.73 6.26
N SER A 130 8.90 -10.77 6.61
CA SER A 130 9.20 -11.60 7.77
C SER A 130 10.31 -12.62 7.43
N CYS A 131 10.96 -13.19 8.46
CA CYS A 131 11.87 -14.32 8.24
C CYS A 131 11.17 -15.50 7.54
N ALA A 132 9.90 -15.74 7.87
CA ALA A 132 9.10 -16.82 7.30
C ALA A 132 8.83 -16.57 5.81
N GLU A 133 8.46 -15.34 5.42
CA GLU A 133 8.27 -14.94 4.02
C GLU A 133 9.56 -15.12 3.18
N LEU A 134 10.74 -14.97 3.80
CA LEU A 134 12.04 -15.19 3.15
C LEU A 134 12.51 -16.65 3.16
N GLY A 135 11.74 -17.58 3.74
CA GLY A 135 12.12 -18.98 3.89
C GLY A 135 13.33 -19.20 4.80
N TRP A 136 13.61 -18.24 5.68
CA TRP A 136 14.78 -18.27 6.56
C TRP A 136 14.58 -19.26 7.70
N GLN A 137 15.46 -20.26 7.76
CA GLN A 137 15.47 -21.24 8.85
C GLN A 137 15.94 -20.62 10.17
N PRO A 138 15.58 -21.20 11.33
CA PRO A 138 16.16 -20.82 12.62
C PRO A 138 17.69 -20.84 12.57
N VAL A 139 18.33 -19.88 13.21
CA VAL A 139 19.78 -19.72 13.20
C VAL A 139 20.33 -19.42 14.59
N THR A 140 21.65 -19.49 14.72
CA THR A 140 22.36 -19.07 15.92
C THR A 140 22.08 -17.59 16.25
N ALA A 141 22.27 -17.19 17.51
CA ALA A 141 22.10 -15.79 17.89
C ALA A 141 22.97 -14.81 17.05
N PRO A 142 24.27 -15.06 16.80
CA PRO A 142 25.08 -14.20 15.92
C PRO A 142 24.53 -14.05 14.50
N ASP A 143 24.05 -15.15 13.90
CA ASP A 143 23.47 -15.11 12.55
C ASP A 143 22.12 -14.39 12.53
N CYS A 144 21.33 -14.53 13.61
CA CYS A 144 20.11 -13.77 13.80
C CYS A 144 20.41 -12.26 13.84
N PHE A 145 21.41 -11.84 14.62
CA PHE A 145 21.86 -10.44 14.64
C PHE A 145 22.30 -9.95 13.27
N ARG A 146 23.06 -10.76 12.51
CA ARG A 146 23.48 -10.40 11.15
C ARG A 146 22.27 -10.16 10.23
N ARG A 147 21.29 -11.05 10.27
CA ARG A 147 20.04 -10.96 9.51
C ARG A 147 19.22 -9.71 9.87
N LEU A 148 19.03 -9.46 11.17
CA LEU A 148 18.36 -8.25 11.66
C LEU A 148 19.08 -6.98 11.19
N PHE A 149 20.42 -6.99 11.21
CA PHE A 149 21.22 -5.86 10.79
C PHE A 149 21.14 -5.63 9.27
N THR A 150 21.11 -6.69 8.45
CA THR A 150 20.91 -6.60 6.99
C THR A 150 19.59 -5.94 6.64
N GLY A 151 18.51 -6.28 7.34
CA GLY A 151 17.17 -5.73 7.12
C GLY A 151 16.34 -6.55 6.13
N PHE A 152 15.04 -6.24 6.08
CA PHE A 152 14.02 -7.08 5.45
C PHE A 152 13.29 -6.39 4.29
N TYR A 153 13.79 -5.23 3.85
CA TYR A 153 13.20 -4.55 2.69
C TYR A 153 13.43 -5.38 1.43
N PRO A 154 12.46 -5.44 0.49
CA PRO A 154 12.60 -6.15 -0.77
C PRO A 154 13.89 -5.87 -1.53
N GLU A 155 14.30 -4.60 -1.59
CA GLU A 155 15.52 -4.19 -2.29
C GLU A 155 16.79 -4.86 -1.74
N ILE A 156 16.87 -5.04 -0.42
CA ILE A 156 17.99 -5.71 0.22
C ILE A 156 17.80 -7.24 0.21
N ALA A 157 16.64 -7.71 0.66
CA ALA A 157 16.40 -9.11 0.96
C ALA A 157 16.18 -9.98 -0.29
N VAL A 158 15.71 -9.39 -1.39
CA VAL A 158 15.36 -10.12 -2.63
C VAL A 158 16.21 -9.66 -3.80
N HIS A 159 16.48 -8.35 -3.91
CA HIS A 159 17.22 -7.79 -5.05
C HIS A 159 18.73 -7.64 -4.80
N GLY A 160 19.20 -7.93 -3.58
CA GLY A 160 20.62 -7.97 -3.25
C GLY A 160 21.31 -6.61 -3.24
N ALA A 161 20.56 -5.53 -3.04
CA ALA A 161 21.15 -4.20 -2.91
C ALA A 161 22.08 -4.11 -1.70
N ASP A 162 23.14 -3.29 -1.85
CA ASP A 162 24.03 -2.99 -0.73
C ASP A 162 23.25 -2.28 0.38
N ARG A 163 23.27 -2.88 1.58
CA ARG A 163 22.58 -2.38 2.77
C ARG A 163 22.92 -0.93 3.08
N ASN A 164 24.21 -0.59 3.11
CA ASN A 164 24.66 0.71 3.57
C ASN A 164 24.20 1.80 2.60
N ARG A 165 24.34 1.54 1.30
CA ARG A 165 23.82 2.41 0.24
C ARG A 165 22.29 2.53 0.32
N PHE A 166 21.58 1.41 0.46
CA PHE A 166 20.12 1.42 0.56
C PHE A 166 19.64 2.28 1.72
N PHE A 167 20.10 2.02 2.95
CA PHE A 167 19.61 2.76 4.11
C PHE A 167 20.07 4.22 4.11
N ALA A 168 21.27 4.54 3.61
CA ALA A 168 21.70 5.93 3.45
C ALA A 168 20.77 6.70 2.50
N SER A 169 20.49 6.15 1.32
CA SER A 169 19.57 6.76 0.36
C SER A 169 18.13 6.79 0.86
N TYR A 170 17.67 5.72 1.52
CA TYR A 170 16.32 5.62 2.08
C TYR A 170 16.12 6.70 3.15
N VAL A 171 17.02 6.83 4.12
CA VAL A 171 16.90 7.85 5.18
C VAL A 171 16.93 9.26 4.60
N GLN A 172 17.86 9.53 3.69
CA GLN A 172 17.96 10.85 3.04
C GLN A 172 16.65 11.24 2.35
N THR A 173 16.14 10.37 1.48
CA THR A 173 14.94 10.66 0.68
C THR A 173 13.65 10.61 1.50
N TYR A 174 13.56 9.72 2.50
CA TYR A 174 12.42 9.62 3.41
C TYR A 174 12.29 10.87 4.28
N LEU A 175 13.40 11.36 4.84
CA LEU A 175 13.41 12.60 5.61
C LEU A 175 12.97 13.79 4.74
N GLU A 176 13.46 13.86 3.50
CA GLU A 176 13.13 14.94 2.57
C GLU A 176 11.66 14.95 2.13
N ARG A 177 11.03 13.77 1.95
CA ARG A 177 9.68 13.66 1.37
C ARG A 177 8.55 13.48 2.37
N ASP A 178 8.78 12.70 3.44
CA ASP A 178 7.70 12.21 4.30
C ASP A 178 7.76 12.79 5.74
N ILE A 179 8.87 13.44 6.13
CA ILE A 179 9.03 14.04 7.49
C ILE A 179 9.12 15.58 7.46
N ARG A 180 9.59 16.20 6.36
CA ARG A 180 9.57 17.67 6.28
C ARG A 180 8.12 18.16 6.26
N LEU A 181 7.67 18.64 7.42
CA LEU A 181 6.46 19.42 7.67
C LEU A 181 6.51 20.77 6.94
#